data_AF-A0A1Q3FTS5-F1
#
_entry.id   AF-A0A1Q3FTS5-F1
#
_cell.length_a   1.000
_cell.length_b   1.000
_cell.length_c   1.000
_cell.angle_alpha   90.00
_cell.angle_beta   90.00
_cell.angle_gamma   90.00
#
_symmetry.space_group_name_H-M   'P 1'
#
loop_
_entity.id
_entity.type
_entity.pdbx_description
1 polymer ?
#
loop_
_entity_poly.entity_id
_entity_poly.type
_entity_poly.pdbx_seq_one_letter_code
_entity_poly.pdbx_strand_id
1 'polypeptide(L)'
;MSARQIRSFFTATTHYQGEADCQNRRSGVGQQVQRNGLLYEGSWKDGLRHGHGIVYRKEPGTTDLYVKIYVGAWEDGRKHGFGVKYYKRGKYVGFWRQDQRSGRGFMWFDSGNFYMGHWQADRFHGLGILLEGRTGNLYQGEFRGGKKHGEGMYVHSRTGQIKRGFWTEGVFRTGTLEDFNRNQVLWPTIYPIPEIKLVNFPEVFEEWMDQYSKALQI
;
A
#
# COMPACT_ATOMS: atom_id res chain seq x y z
N MET A 1 14.91 -41.74 11.37
CA MET A 1 14.43 -40.67 10.47
C MET A 1 13.64 -41.35 9.36
N SER A 2 12.33 -41.08 9.24
CA SER A 2 11.52 -41.65 8.15
C SER A 2 11.92 -40.94 6.84
N ALA A 3 12.37 -41.70 5.84
CA ALA A 3 12.76 -41.16 4.54
C ALA A 3 11.55 -40.53 3.86
N ARG A 4 11.66 -39.25 3.49
CA ARG A 4 10.64 -38.58 2.68
C ARG A 4 10.63 -39.19 1.29
N GLN A 5 9.49 -39.75 0.90
CA GLN A 5 9.32 -40.37 -0.43
C GLN A 5 8.72 -39.36 -1.39
N ILE A 6 9.24 -39.32 -2.62
CA ILE A 6 8.60 -38.59 -3.72
C ILE A 6 7.37 -39.39 -4.15
N ARG A 7 6.21 -38.72 -4.18
CA ARG A 7 4.93 -39.32 -4.56
C ARG A 7 4.18 -38.44 -5.53
N SER A 8 3.32 -39.09 -6.31
CA SER A 8 2.34 -38.42 -7.16
C SER A 8 0.95 -38.74 -6.66
N PHE A 9 0.16 -37.71 -6.34
CA PHE A 9 -1.25 -37.86 -5.95
C PHE A 9 -2.14 -37.27 -7.05
N PHE A 10 -3.09 -38.07 -7.51
CA PHE A 10 -4.07 -37.66 -8.51
C PHE A 10 -5.46 -37.63 -7.87
N THR A 11 -6.18 -36.56 -8.12
CA THR A 11 -7.63 -36.47 -7.89
C THR A 11 -8.30 -36.04 -9.19
N ALA A 12 -9.63 -36.09 -9.24
CA ALA A 12 -10.39 -35.60 -10.40
C ALA A 12 -10.12 -34.12 -10.75
N THR A 13 -9.57 -33.34 -9.79
CA THR A 13 -9.38 -31.90 -9.94
C THR A 13 -7.95 -31.44 -9.72
N THR A 14 -7.04 -32.30 -9.24
CA THR A 14 -5.69 -31.89 -8.89
C THR A 14 -4.67 -32.98 -9.15
N HIS A 15 -3.47 -32.57 -9.56
CA HIS A 15 -2.30 -33.42 -9.63
C HIS A 15 -1.20 -32.82 -8.75
N TYR A 16 -0.71 -33.59 -7.78
CA TYR A 16 0.44 -33.23 -6.95
C TYR A 16 1.61 -34.14 -7.27
N GLN A 17 2.81 -33.58 -7.26
CA GLN A 17 4.07 -34.31 -7.31
C GLN A 17 5.05 -33.70 -6.31
N GLY A 18 5.59 -34.50 -5.39
CA GLY A 18 6.54 -34.02 -4.39
C GLY A 18 6.69 -34.95 -3.20
N GLU A 19 7.35 -34.46 -2.16
CA GLU A 19 7.55 -35.19 -0.93
C GLU A 19 6.22 -35.49 -0.21
N ALA A 20 6.16 -36.60 0.52
CA ALA A 20 5.04 -36.96 1.38
C ALA A 20 5.54 -37.51 2.72
N ASP A 21 4.74 -37.33 3.77
CA ASP A 21 5.00 -37.93 5.08
C ASP A 21 4.58 -39.42 5.14
N CYS A 22 4.84 -40.07 6.27
CA CYS A 22 4.50 -41.48 6.49
C CYS A 22 2.98 -41.77 6.48
N GLN A 23 2.14 -40.72 6.55
CA GLN A 23 0.68 -40.81 6.45
C GLN A 23 0.19 -40.48 5.04
N ASN A 24 1.09 -40.38 4.05
CA ASN A 24 0.81 -39.99 2.67
C ASN A 24 0.22 -38.58 2.53
N ARG A 25 0.46 -37.69 3.49
CA ARG A 25 0.11 -36.28 3.38
C ARG A 25 1.24 -35.52 2.70
N ARG A 26 0.88 -34.52 1.88
CA ARG A 26 1.84 -33.63 1.22
C ARG A 26 2.68 -32.92 2.28
N SER A 27 4.00 -33.05 2.20
CA SER A 27 4.92 -32.52 3.19
C SER A 27 6.27 -32.29 2.53
N GLY A 28 7.05 -31.30 2.96
CA GLY A 28 8.33 -30.98 2.32
C GLY A 28 8.13 -30.18 1.02
N VAL A 29 8.92 -30.43 -0.02
CA VAL A 29 8.82 -29.67 -1.28
C VAL A 29 7.94 -30.42 -2.28
N GLY A 30 7.08 -29.68 -2.98
CA GLY A 30 6.25 -30.27 -4.02
C GLY A 30 5.50 -29.24 -4.85
N GLN A 31 4.94 -29.72 -5.96
CA GLN A 31 4.12 -28.96 -6.87
C GLN A 31 2.69 -29.51 -6.92
N GLN A 32 1.70 -28.62 -7.07
CA GLN A 32 0.31 -29.00 -7.28
C GLN A 32 -0.29 -28.20 -8.43
N VAL A 33 -0.77 -28.89 -9.46
CA VAL A 33 -1.59 -28.34 -10.53
C VAL A 33 -3.06 -28.59 -10.21
N GLN A 34 -3.88 -27.56 -10.32
CA GLN A 34 -5.34 -27.64 -10.21
C GLN A 34 -5.98 -27.60 -11.59
N ARG A 35 -7.18 -28.18 -11.73
CA ARG A 35 -7.96 -28.20 -12.99
C ARG A 35 -8.28 -26.80 -13.53
N ASN A 36 -8.34 -25.79 -12.65
CA ASN A 36 -8.52 -24.38 -13.03
C ASN A 36 -7.24 -23.71 -13.59
N GLY A 37 -6.14 -24.46 -13.74
CA GLY A 37 -4.87 -23.96 -14.26
C GLY A 37 -4.00 -23.24 -13.22
N LEU A 38 -4.33 -23.30 -11.93
CA LEU A 38 -3.44 -22.82 -10.87
C LEU A 38 -2.37 -23.87 -10.56
N LEU A 39 -1.11 -23.45 -10.61
CA LEU A 39 0.05 -24.24 -10.21
C LEU A 39 0.65 -23.62 -8.95
N TYR A 40 0.83 -24.41 -7.90
CA TYR A 40 1.64 -24.05 -6.75
C TYR A 40 2.93 -24.84 -6.77
N GLU A 41 4.04 -24.18 -6.51
CA GLU A 41 5.35 -24.78 -6.28
C GLU A 41 5.90 -24.25 -4.97
N GLY A 42 6.22 -25.12 -4.02
CA GLY A 42 6.79 -24.67 -2.76
C GLY A 42 6.74 -25.70 -1.66
N SER A 43 6.85 -25.22 -0.43
CA SER A 43 6.83 -26.07 0.74
C SER A 43 5.40 -26.44 1.17
N TRP A 44 5.29 -27.62 1.78
CA TRP A 44 4.08 -28.26 2.25
C TRP A 44 4.29 -28.75 3.68
N LYS A 45 3.23 -28.68 4.48
CA LYS A 45 3.18 -29.23 5.83
C LYS A 45 1.77 -29.71 6.10
N ASP A 46 1.63 -30.96 6.58
CA ASP A 46 0.34 -31.57 6.94
C ASP A 46 -0.73 -31.46 5.83
N GLY A 47 -0.31 -31.58 4.56
CA GLY A 47 -1.21 -31.47 3.42
C GLY A 47 -1.54 -30.04 2.98
N LEU A 48 -1.02 -29.01 3.63
CA LEU A 48 -1.28 -27.60 3.35
C LEU A 48 -0.03 -26.88 2.82
N ARG A 49 -0.23 -25.82 2.04
CA ARG A 49 0.86 -24.92 1.62
C ARG A 49 1.43 -24.24 2.86
N HIS A 50 2.74 -24.27 3.02
CA HIS A 50 3.42 -23.73 4.19
C HIS A 50 4.82 -23.24 3.80
N GLY A 51 5.48 -22.44 4.63
CA GLY A 51 6.83 -21.98 4.35
C GLY A 51 6.86 -20.98 3.20
N HIS A 52 7.60 -21.26 2.13
CA HIS A 52 7.69 -20.40 0.95
C HIS A 52 7.20 -21.11 -0.29
N GLY A 53 6.55 -20.34 -1.19
CA GLY A 53 6.04 -20.91 -2.42
C GLY A 53 5.60 -19.86 -3.44
N ILE A 54 5.49 -20.31 -4.67
CA ILE A 54 5.10 -19.55 -5.85
C ILE A 54 3.77 -20.09 -6.36
N VAL A 55 2.88 -19.19 -6.77
CA VAL A 55 1.67 -19.55 -7.49
C VAL A 55 1.73 -18.98 -8.89
N TYR A 56 1.44 -19.82 -9.86
CA TYR A 56 1.27 -19.49 -11.25
C TYR A 56 -0.18 -19.69 -11.69
N ARG A 57 -0.58 -18.97 -12.72
CA ARG A 57 -1.85 -19.12 -13.42
C ARG A 57 -1.56 -19.45 -14.88
N LYS A 58 -2.16 -20.52 -15.39
CA LYS A 58 -2.16 -20.83 -16.82
C LYS A 58 -2.89 -19.74 -17.60
N GLU A 59 -2.30 -19.23 -18.68
CA GLU A 59 -2.96 -18.23 -19.52
C GLU A 59 -4.05 -18.88 -20.38
N PRO A 60 -5.27 -18.30 -20.43
CA PRO A 60 -6.35 -18.83 -21.26
C PRO A 60 -5.94 -18.90 -22.74
N GLY A 61 -6.36 -19.96 -23.42
CA GLY A 61 -6.08 -20.14 -24.85
C GLY A 61 -4.64 -20.54 -25.19
N THR A 62 -3.78 -20.78 -24.20
CA THR A 62 -2.41 -21.26 -24.40
C THR A 62 -2.21 -22.62 -23.72
N THR A 63 -1.44 -23.49 -24.36
CA THR A 63 -1.17 -24.84 -23.83
C THR A 63 -0.16 -24.83 -22.70
N ASP A 64 0.88 -23.98 -22.76
CA ASP A 64 2.06 -24.09 -21.88
C ASP A 64 2.51 -22.78 -21.22
N LEU A 65 1.75 -21.69 -21.35
CA LEU A 65 2.13 -20.41 -20.76
C LEU A 65 1.57 -20.27 -19.34
N TYR A 66 2.47 -20.21 -18.36
CA TYR A 66 2.15 -19.93 -16.96
C TYR A 66 2.69 -18.55 -16.56
N VAL A 67 1.84 -17.74 -15.95
CA VAL A 67 2.23 -16.45 -15.38
C VAL A 67 2.28 -16.51 -13.87
N LYS A 68 3.35 -15.99 -13.29
CA LYS A 68 3.55 -15.87 -11.85
C LYS A 68 2.57 -14.85 -11.27
N ILE A 69 1.73 -15.27 -10.33
CA ILE A 69 0.71 -14.40 -9.69
C ILE A 69 0.99 -14.14 -8.22
N TYR A 70 1.78 -14.98 -7.55
CA TYR A 70 2.22 -14.75 -6.17
C TYR A 70 3.56 -15.42 -5.90
N VAL A 71 4.41 -14.77 -5.10
CA VAL A 71 5.63 -15.33 -4.52
C VAL A 71 5.70 -14.87 -3.08
N GLY A 72 5.84 -15.77 -2.12
CA GLY A 72 6.04 -15.34 -0.75
C GLY A 72 5.81 -16.44 0.26
N ALA A 73 5.67 -16.02 1.50
CA ALA A 73 5.42 -16.92 2.61
C ALA A 73 3.96 -17.40 2.65
N TRP A 74 3.81 -18.59 3.24
CA TRP A 74 2.58 -19.35 3.39
C TRP A 74 2.50 -19.94 4.80
N GLU A 75 1.30 -19.93 5.36
CA GLU A 75 1.00 -20.56 6.63
C GLU A 75 -0.39 -21.19 6.52
N ASP A 76 -0.48 -22.49 6.82
CA ASP A 76 -1.71 -23.29 6.84
C ASP A 76 -2.62 -23.07 5.63
N GLY A 77 -2.02 -23.07 4.44
CA GLY A 77 -2.71 -22.95 3.16
C GLY A 77 -3.02 -21.52 2.72
N ARG A 78 -2.70 -20.51 3.54
CA ARG A 78 -2.98 -19.08 3.29
C ARG A 78 -1.69 -18.28 3.12
N LYS A 79 -1.75 -17.18 2.38
CA LYS A 79 -0.62 -16.23 2.29
C LYS A 79 -0.38 -15.61 3.66
N HIS A 80 0.88 -15.62 4.07
CA HIS A 80 1.32 -15.08 5.34
C HIS A 80 2.70 -14.44 5.17
N GLY A 81 3.09 -13.54 6.06
CA GLY A 81 4.42 -12.96 6.08
C GLY A 81 4.69 -12.11 4.83
N PHE A 82 5.94 -11.97 4.44
CA PHE A 82 6.29 -11.13 3.28
C PHE A 82 5.98 -11.86 1.95
N GLY A 83 5.43 -11.12 0.99
CA GLY A 83 5.13 -11.66 -0.33
C GLY A 83 4.82 -10.61 -1.38
N VAL A 84 5.02 -11.00 -2.64
CA VAL A 84 4.73 -10.23 -3.84
C VAL A 84 3.54 -10.86 -4.55
N LYS A 85 2.50 -10.05 -4.84
CA LYS A 85 1.37 -10.47 -5.65
C LYS A 85 1.29 -9.64 -6.92
N TYR A 86 1.19 -10.33 -8.04
CA TYR A 86 1.00 -9.74 -9.35
C TYR A 86 -0.47 -9.81 -9.69
N TYR A 87 -1.09 -8.65 -9.86
CA TYR A 87 -2.47 -8.51 -10.31
C TYR A 87 -2.48 -8.21 -11.81
N LYS A 88 -3.61 -8.45 -12.47
CA LYS A 88 -3.82 -7.99 -13.86
C LYS A 88 -3.62 -6.48 -14.02
N ARG A 89 -3.91 -5.72 -12.95
CA ARG A 89 -3.95 -4.25 -12.92
C ARG A 89 -3.00 -3.62 -11.88
N GLY A 90 -1.94 -4.32 -11.52
CA GLY A 90 -0.99 -3.79 -10.54
C GLY A 90 -0.12 -4.83 -9.86
N LYS A 91 0.67 -4.37 -8.90
CA LYS A 91 1.60 -5.21 -8.15
C LYS A 91 1.61 -4.77 -6.69
N TYR A 92 1.49 -5.74 -5.79
CA TYR A 92 1.67 -5.53 -4.35
C TYR A 92 2.96 -6.19 -3.88
N VAL A 93 3.69 -5.50 -3.02
CA VAL A 93 4.86 -6.01 -2.31
C VAL A 93 4.70 -5.64 -0.84
N GLY A 94 4.60 -6.63 0.05
CA GLY A 94 4.44 -6.33 1.47
C GLY A 94 4.00 -7.54 2.29
N PHE A 95 3.51 -7.27 3.49
CA PHE A 95 3.10 -8.31 4.42
C PHE A 95 1.67 -8.82 4.18
N TRP A 96 1.47 -10.09 4.46
CA TRP A 96 0.23 -10.84 4.33
C TRP A 96 -0.12 -11.48 5.66
N ARG A 97 -1.41 -11.55 5.97
CA ARG A 97 -1.93 -12.30 7.10
C ARG A 97 -3.26 -12.91 6.68
N GLN A 98 -3.35 -14.24 6.69
CA GLN A 98 -4.56 -14.98 6.35
C GLN A 98 -5.16 -14.55 4.99
N ASP A 99 -4.34 -14.56 3.93
CA ASP A 99 -4.70 -14.16 2.56
C ASP A 99 -5.03 -12.67 2.32
N GLN A 100 -4.95 -11.83 3.36
CA GLN A 100 -5.17 -10.39 3.25
C GLN A 100 -3.86 -9.61 3.37
N ARG A 101 -3.76 -8.48 2.66
CA ARG A 101 -2.64 -7.53 2.86
C ARG A 101 -2.72 -6.95 4.27
N SER A 102 -1.58 -6.90 4.94
CA SER A 102 -1.45 -6.44 6.32
C SER A 102 -0.08 -5.79 6.54
N GLY A 103 0.11 -5.05 7.64
CA GLY A 103 1.41 -4.47 7.98
C GLY A 103 1.91 -3.51 6.91
N ARG A 104 3.23 -3.41 6.72
CA ARG A 104 3.81 -2.47 5.75
C ARG A 104 3.81 -3.04 4.34
N GLY A 105 3.57 -2.19 3.34
CA GLY A 105 3.66 -2.61 1.95
C GLY A 105 3.45 -1.49 0.94
N PHE A 106 3.74 -1.84 -0.31
CA PHE A 106 3.71 -0.97 -1.48
C PHE A 106 2.75 -1.56 -2.51
N MET A 107 1.98 -0.70 -3.19
CA MET A 107 1.10 -1.09 -4.28
C MET A 107 1.27 -0.11 -5.44
N TRP A 108 1.59 -0.65 -6.61
CA TRP A 108 1.52 0.05 -7.89
C TRP A 108 0.24 -0.36 -8.60
N PHE A 109 -0.51 0.62 -9.09
CA PHE A 109 -1.71 0.41 -9.89
C PHE A 109 -1.42 0.72 -11.36
N ASP A 110 -2.08 0.02 -12.27
CA ASP A 110 -2.00 0.29 -13.72
C ASP A 110 -2.46 1.71 -14.09
N SER A 111 -3.36 2.29 -13.29
CA SER A 111 -3.76 3.70 -13.37
C SER A 111 -2.63 4.72 -13.12
N GLY A 112 -1.44 4.26 -12.72
CA GLY A 112 -0.31 5.10 -12.32
C GLY A 112 -0.35 5.52 -10.86
N ASN A 113 -1.43 5.21 -10.13
CA ASN A 113 -1.46 5.44 -8.68
C ASN A 113 -0.41 4.57 -7.98
N PHE A 114 0.14 5.10 -6.90
CA PHE A 114 1.09 4.39 -6.06
C PHE A 114 0.77 4.63 -4.58
N TYR A 115 0.77 3.56 -3.80
CA TYR A 115 0.61 3.64 -2.35
C TYR A 115 1.77 2.96 -1.63
N MET A 116 2.29 3.60 -0.59
CA MET A 116 3.27 3.07 0.34
C MET A 116 2.78 3.35 1.76
N GLY A 117 2.59 2.33 2.59
CA GLY A 117 2.13 2.56 3.96
C GLY A 117 1.70 1.30 4.67
N HIS A 118 0.90 1.48 5.72
CA HIS A 118 0.32 0.36 6.46
C HIS A 118 -0.96 -0.16 5.79
N TRP A 119 -1.19 -1.44 5.98
CA TRP A 119 -2.31 -2.19 5.44
C TRP A 119 -3.00 -2.92 6.58
N GLN A 120 -4.32 -2.95 6.52
CA GLN A 120 -5.14 -3.75 7.42
C GLN A 120 -6.31 -4.32 6.64
N ALA A 121 -6.43 -5.65 6.62
CA ALA A 121 -7.51 -6.36 5.92
C ALA A 121 -7.74 -5.83 4.50
N ASP A 122 -6.67 -5.81 3.69
CA ASP A 122 -6.68 -5.34 2.29
C ASP A 122 -6.94 -3.85 2.05
N ARG A 123 -7.02 -3.02 3.09
CA ARG A 123 -7.23 -1.58 3.00
C ARG A 123 -6.02 -0.80 3.46
N PHE A 124 -5.80 0.39 2.87
CA PHE A 124 -4.85 1.36 3.41
C PHE A 124 -5.24 1.72 4.84
N HIS A 125 -4.25 1.75 5.72
CA HIS A 125 -4.43 2.02 7.14
C HIS A 125 -3.20 2.73 7.71
N GLY A 126 -3.32 3.33 8.89
CA GLY A 126 -2.22 3.99 9.59
C GLY A 126 -1.49 5.02 8.70
N LEU A 127 -0.20 5.24 8.96
CA LEU A 127 0.59 6.17 8.17
C LEU A 127 0.90 5.61 6.78
N GLY A 128 0.77 6.47 5.76
CA GLY A 128 1.13 6.15 4.39
C GLY A 128 1.26 7.37 3.47
N ILE A 129 1.68 7.08 2.24
CA ILE A 129 1.83 8.02 1.13
C ILE A 129 1.04 7.47 -0.06
N LEU A 130 0.17 8.29 -0.64
CA LEU A 130 -0.58 8.00 -1.85
C LEU A 130 -0.22 9.03 -2.92
N LEU A 131 0.37 8.57 -4.02
CA LEU A 131 0.60 9.35 -5.23
C LEU A 131 -0.49 9.02 -6.25
N GLU A 132 -1.16 10.04 -6.75
CA GLU A 132 -2.18 9.94 -7.80
C GLU A 132 -1.51 10.09 -9.17
N GLY A 133 -1.45 9.01 -9.96
CA GLY A 133 -0.68 9.01 -11.21
C GLY A 133 -1.19 9.98 -12.28
N ARG A 134 -2.51 10.18 -12.34
CA ARG A 134 -3.15 11.06 -13.35
C ARG A 134 -2.92 12.55 -13.08
N THR A 135 -2.98 12.94 -11.81
CA THR A 135 -2.90 14.35 -11.37
C THR A 135 -1.49 14.73 -10.96
N GLY A 136 -0.69 13.76 -10.50
CA GLY A 136 0.57 13.97 -9.80
C GLY A 136 0.39 14.36 -8.33
N ASN A 137 -0.85 14.46 -7.84
CA ASN A 137 -1.10 14.90 -6.47
C ASN A 137 -0.61 13.86 -5.47
N LEU A 138 -0.14 14.34 -4.33
CA LEU A 138 0.42 13.50 -3.28
C LEU A 138 -0.33 13.71 -1.98
N TYR A 139 -0.73 12.64 -1.31
CA TYR A 139 -1.16 12.67 0.07
C TYR A 139 -0.14 11.94 0.93
N GLN A 140 0.26 12.54 2.04
CA GLN A 140 1.05 11.91 3.09
C GLN A 140 0.33 12.12 4.41
N GLY A 141 0.01 11.06 5.14
CA GLY A 141 -0.72 11.17 6.39
C GLY A 141 -1.33 9.86 6.83
N GLU A 142 -2.30 9.95 7.72
CA GLU A 142 -3.02 8.78 8.21
C GLU A 142 -4.10 8.29 7.23
N PHE A 143 -4.36 6.99 7.28
CA PHE A 143 -5.40 6.31 6.54
C PHE A 143 -6.24 5.46 7.48
N ARG A 144 -7.54 5.41 7.22
CA ARG A 144 -8.45 4.51 7.90
C ARG A 144 -9.44 3.94 6.90
N GLY A 145 -9.51 2.61 6.82
CA GLY A 145 -10.44 1.92 5.93
C GLY A 145 -10.26 2.26 4.45
N GLY A 146 -9.04 2.56 4.01
CA GLY A 146 -8.75 2.93 2.63
C GLY A 146 -8.90 4.43 2.30
N LYS A 147 -9.29 5.26 3.27
CA LYS A 147 -9.50 6.70 3.07
C LYS A 147 -8.51 7.53 3.87
N LYS A 148 -8.18 8.73 3.37
CA LYS A 148 -7.41 9.75 4.10
C LYS A 148 -8.13 10.06 5.42
N HIS A 149 -7.39 10.07 6.50
CA HIS A 149 -7.90 10.25 7.86
C HIS A 149 -6.86 10.96 8.71
N GLY A 150 -7.23 11.43 9.90
CA GLY A 150 -6.28 11.98 10.87
C GLY A 150 -5.48 13.15 10.32
N GLU A 151 -4.27 13.33 10.83
CA GLU A 151 -3.38 14.38 10.34
C GLU A 151 -2.75 14.03 8.99
N GLY A 152 -2.52 15.04 8.16
CA GLY A 152 -1.85 14.83 6.88
C GLY A 152 -1.46 16.09 6.11
N MET A 153 -0.91 15.84 4.93
CA MET A 153 -0.49 16.83 3.95
C MET A 153 -0.96 16.38 2.57
N TYR A 154 -1.60 17.26 1.82
CA TYR A 154 -2.00 17.04 0.44
C TYR A 154 -1.37 18.08 -0.49
N VAL A 155 -0.55 17.62 -1.43
CA VAL A 155 0.12 18.45 -2.43
C VAL A 155 -0.67 18.40 -3.74
N HIS A 156 -1.18 19.55 -4.16
CA HIS A 156 -1.77 19.78 -5.46
C HIS A 156 -0.67 20.10 -6.47
N SER A 157 -0.03 19.08 -7.04
CA SER A 157 1.21 19.23 -7.82
C SER A 157 1.05 20.09 -9.08
N ARG A 158 -0.15 20.16 -9.65
CA ARG A 158 -0.41 21.01 -10.84
C ARG A 158 -0.55 22.49 -10.51
N THR A 159 -1.10 22.81 -9.33
CA THR A 159 -1.40 24.19 -8.93
C THR A 159 -0.39 24.78 -7.96
N GLY A 160 0.49 23.95 -7.39
CA GLY A 160 1.50 24.40 -6.43
C GLY A 160 0.88 24.81 -5.10
N GLN A 161 -0.12 24.06 -4.63
CA GLN A 161 -0.77 24.33 -3.35
C GLN A 161 -0.62 23.13 -2.42
N ILE A 162 -0.42 23.39 -1.14
CA ILE A 162 -0.33 22.38 -0.09
C ILE A 162 -1.45 22.61 0.91
N LYS A 163 -2.19 21.55 1.22
CA LYS A 163 -3.12 21.51 2.36
C LYS A 163 -2.47 20.73 3.50
N ARG A 164 -2.41 21.30 4.69
CA ARG A 164 -1.94 20.62 5.92
C ARG A 164 -3.04 20.68 6.96
N GLY A 165 -3.35 19.59 7.63
CA GLY A 165 -4.42 19.62 8.64
C GLY A 165 -5.04 18.27 8.94
N PHE A 166 -6.36 18.23 9.11
CA PHE A 166 -7.10 17.05 9.55
C PHE A 166 -8.08 16.54 8.49
N TRP A 167 -8.10 15.23 8.26
CA TRP A 167 -9.00 14.55 7.32
C TRP A 167 -9.95 13.60 8.05
N THR A 168 -11.17 13.46 7.54
CA THR A 168 -12.15 12.49 8.02
C THR A 168 -12.89 11.89 6.84
N GLU A 169 -12.86 10.56 6.73
CA GLU A 169 -13.50 9.81 5.65
C GLU A 169 -13.15 10.31 4.24
N GLY A 170 -11.88 10.71 4.04
CA GLY A 170 -11.39 11.22 2.76
C GLY A 170 -11.59 12.72 2.55
N VAL A 171 -12.30 13.41 3.45
CA VAL A 171 -12.63 14.84 3.34
C VAL A 171 -11.72 15.67 4.24
N PHE A 172 -11.12 16.73 3.71
CA PHE A 172 -10.36 17.71 4.48
C PHE A 172 -11.32 18.52 5.37
N ARG A 173 -11.03 18.61 6.67
CA ARG A 173 -11.92 19.25 7.65
C ARG A 173 -11.42 20.60 8.10
N THR A 174 -10.16 20.69 8.51
CA THR A 174 -9.56 21.92 9.03
C THR A 174 -8.05 21.89 8.78
N GLY A 175 -7.43 23.06 8.67
CA GLY A 175 -6.00 23.20 8.49
C GLY A 175 -5.58 24.43 7.69
N THR A 176 -4.33 24.45 7.24
CA THR A 176 -3.76 25.53 6.43
C THR A 176 -3.76 25.16 4.95
N LEU A 177 -3.89 26.19 4.12
CA LEU A 177 -3.63 26.14 2.68
C LEU A 177 -2.47 27.09 2.40
N GLU A 178 -1.42 26.58 1.76
CA GLU A 178 -0.19 27.32 1.49
C GLU A 178 0.15 27.20 0.00
N ASP A 179 0.67 28.29 -0.56
CA ASP A 179 1.24 28.33 -1.89
C ASP A 179 2.69 27.81 -1.82
N PHE A 180 3.03 26.79 -2.60
CA PHE A 180 4.35 26.14 -2.63
C PHE A 180 4.86 26.02 -4.07
N ASN A 181 6.05 26.56 -4.33
CA ASN A 181 6.72 26.52 -5.63
C ASN A 181 5.83 26.96 -6.82
N ARG A 182 4.95 27.96 -6.63
CA ARG A 182 4.02 28.42 -7.68
C ARG A 182 4.67 28.86 -8.99
N ASN A 183 5.92 29.30 -8.96
CA ASN A 183 6.64 29.72 -10.16
C ASN A 183 7.19 28.53 -10.99
N GLN A 184 7.08 27.30 -10.48
CA GLN A 184 7.64 26.09 -11.09
C GLN A 184 6.57 25.03 -11.42
N VAL A 185 5.29 25.36 -11.26
CA VAL A 185 4.17 24.43 -11.52
C VAL A 185 3.48 24.74 -12.84
N LEU A 186 2.79 23.72 -13.37
CA LEU A 186 2.19 23.79 -14.71
C LEU A 186 1.06 24.81 -14.82
N TRP A 187 0.23 24.93 -13.78
CA TRP A 187 -0.98 25.74 -13.79
C TRP A 187 -1.15 26.45 -12.44
N PRO A 188 -0.29 27.44 -12.12
CA PRO A 188 -0.40 28.16 -10.87
C PRO A 188 -1.79 28.79 -10.74
N THR A 189 -2.31 28.84 -9.52
CA THR A 189 -3.57 29.52 -9.26
C THR A 189 -3.47 31.00 -9.67
N ILE A 190 -4.53 31.57 -10.23
CA ILE A 190 -4.56 33.00 -10.59
C ILE A 190 -4.70 33.92 -9.37
N TYR A 191 -5.11 33.37 -8.22
CA TYR A 191 -5.24 34.08 -6.96
C TYR A 191 -4.18 33.55 -5.98
N PRO A 192 -3.06 34.28 -5.78
CA PRO A 192 -2.12 33.98 -4.71
C PRO A 192 -2.81 33.99 -3.36
N ILE A 193 -2.36 33.09 -2.47
CA ILE A 193 -2.65 33.26 -1.04
C ILE A 193 -1.76 34.42 -0.57
N PRO A 194 -2.34 35.54 -0.12
CA PRO A 194 -1.56 36.70 0.29
C PRO A 194 -0.71 36.33 1.50
N GLU A 195 0.54 36.79 1.48
CA GLU A 195 1.42 36.69 2.63
C GLU A 195 0.84 37.55 3.76
N ILE A 196 0.49 36.93 4.88
CA ILE A 196 0.03 37.67 6.06
C ILE A 196 1.27 38.29 6.69
N LYS A 197 1.47 39.58 6.44
CA LYS A 197 2.52 40.39 7.05
C LYS A 197 1.95 41.73 7.51
N LEU A 198 2.59 42.32 8.50
CA LEU A 198 2.31 43.69 8.89
C LEU A 198 2.71 44.61 7.73
N VAL A 199 1.78 45.49 7.33
CA VAL A 199 1.99 46.46 6.23
C VAL A 199 3.15 47.40 6.56
N ASN A 200 3.30 47.78 7.83
CA ASN A 200 4.40 48.58 8.36
C ASN A 200 4.81 48.05 9.75
N PHE A 201 5.74 47.09 9.80
CA PHE A 201 6.18 46.51 11.08
C PHE A 201 6.71 47.55 12.08
N PRO A 202 7.58 48.51 11.69
CA PRO A 202 8.06 49.55 12.60
C PRO A 202 6.94 50.36 13.27
N GLU A 203 5.96 50.83 12.49
CA GLU A 203 4.86 51.66 13.01
C GLU A 203 3.93 50.88 13.94
N VAL A 204 3.54 49.67 13.54
CA VAL A 204 2.73 48.78 14.40
C VAL A 204 3.47 48.42 15.69
N PHE A 205 4.80 48.25 15.62
CA PHE A 205 5.63 47.99 16.78
C PHE A 205 5.73 49.21 17.71
N GLU A 206 5.91 50.41 17.15
CA GLU A 206 5.94 51.67 17.91
C GLU A 206 4.60 51.95 18.61
N GLU A 207 3.46 51.80 17.91
CA GLU A 207 2.12 51.93 18.51
C GLU A 207 1.90 50.92 19.63
N TRP A 208 2.31 49.66 19.43
CA TRP A 208 2.20 48.63 20.45
C TRP A 208 3.07 48.94 21.67
N MET A 209 4.31 49.39 21.47
CA MET A 209 5.22 49.79 22.54
C MET A 209 4.67 50.98 23.34
N ASP A 210 4.08 51.98 22.68
CA ASP A 210 3.46 53.12 23.34
C ASP A 210 2.25 52.68 24.19
N GLN A 211 1.35 51.86 23.64
CA GLN A 211 0.21 51.30 24.38
C GLN A 211 0.64 50.44 25.58
N TYR A 212 1.63 49.57 25.38
CA TYR A 212 2.17 48.70 26.42
C TYR A 212 2.84 49.51 27.56
N SER A 213 3.58 50.56 27.21
CA SER A 213 4.21 51.44 28.19
C SER A 213 3.19 52.19 29.06
N LYS A 214 2.08 52.67 28.46
CA LYS A 214 0.97 53.32 29.18
C LYS A 214 0.24 52.36 30.12
N ALA A 215 0.10 51.09 29.72
CA ALA A 215 -0.55 50.07 30.55
C ALA A 215 0.30 49.63 31.76
N LEU A 216 1.63 49.79 31.70
CA LEU A 216 2.56 49.44 32.78
C LEU A 216 2.82 50.58 33.77
N GLN A 217 2.41 51.81 33.48
CA GLN A 217 2.54 52.96 34.38
C GLN A 217 1.38 53.05 35.38
N ILE A 218 1.09 51.94 36.08
CA ILE A 218 0.25 51.93 37.30
C ILE A 218 1.11 52.33 38.49
#